data_AF-E0WSU6-F1
#
_entry.id   AF-E0WSU6-F1
#
_cell.length_a   1.000
_cell.length_b   1.000
_cell.length_c   1.000
_cell.angle_alpha   90.00
_cell.angle_beta   90.00
_cell.angle_gamma   90.00
#
_symmetry.space_group_name_H-M   'P 1'
#
loop_
_entity.id
_entity.type
_entity.pdbx_description
1 polymer ?
#
loop_
_entity_poly.entity_id
_entity_poly.type
_entity_poly.pdbx_seq_one_letter_code
_entity_poly.pdbx_strand_id
1 'polypeptide(L)'
;MKKLCFNPFFILGLLIRLALIVTMAPHPAIDWYVPFLDITTTHLSVDPWAVWLKAGGAPAAFPYGYVMWMVFLPLVFIAKLMGFPLQYGYQLTLLAADFVLLDLFGN
;
A
#
# COMPACT_ATOMS: atom_id res chain seq x y z
N MET A 1 -17.20 4.82 14.55
CA MET A 1 -17.13 3.49 13.87
C MET A 1 -18.28 2.51 14.10
N LYS A 2 -18.62 2.10 15.33
CA LYS A 2 -19.52 0.93 15.57
C LYS A 2 -20.85 0.96 14.79
N LYS A 3 -21.50 2.12 14.70
CA LYS A 3 -22.77 2.28 13.96
C LYS A 3 -22.60 2.18 12.44
N LEU A 4 -21.45 2.57 11.91
CA LEU A 4 -21.16 2.57 10.48
C LEU A 4 -20.86 1.16 9.95
N CYS A 5 -20.18 0.33 10.75
CA CYS A 5 -19.88 -1.05 10.38
C CYS A 5 -21.12 -1.95 10.20
N PHE A 6 -22.28 -1.53 10.72
CA PHE A 6 -23.57 -2.20 10.52
C PHE A 6 -24.45 -1.52 9.48
N ASN A 7 -24.00 -0.41 8.86
CA ASN A 7 -24.75 0.26 7.81
C ASN A 7 -24.60 -0.55 6.50
N PRO A 8 -25.71 -0.98 5.86
CA PRO A 8 -25.65 -1.79 4.65
C PRO A 8 -24.95 -1.08 3.48
N PHE A 9 -25.06 0.24 3.37
CA PHE A 9 -24.35 1.00 2.33
C PHE A 9 -22.84 1.04 2.56
N PHE A 10 -22.41 1.11 3.82
CA PHE A 10 -20.99 1.05 4.17
C PHE A 10 -20.41 -0.33 3.82
N ILE A 11 -21.12 -1.40 4.18
CA ILE A 11 -20.72 -2.77 3.86
C ILE A 11 -20.65 -2.97 2.35
N LEU A 12 -21.67 -2.51 1.61
CA LEU A 12 -21.68 -2.60 0.15
C LEU A 12 -20.46 -1.88 -0.47
N GLY A 13 -20.17 -0.66 -0.03
CA GLY A 13 -19.00 0.09 -0.48
C GLY A 13 -17.68 -0.62 -0.17
N LEU A 14 -17.55 -1.20 1.02
CA LEU A 14 -16.39 -1.98 1.40
C LEU A 14 -16.22 -3.24 0.53
N LEU A 15 -17.30 -3.97 0.24
CA LEU A 15 -17.27 -5.13 -0.64
C LEU A 15 -16.84 -4.76 -2.06
N ILE A 16 -17.37 -3.66 -2.61
CA ILE A 16 -16.94 -3.13 -3.91
C ILE A 16 -15.44 -2.82 -3.87
N ARG A 17 -14.97 -2.14 -2.82
CA ARG A 17 -13.56 -1.80 -2.67
C ARG A 17 -12.66 -3.04 -2.61
N LEU A 18 -13.04 -4.06 -1.85
CA LEU A 18 -12.30 -5.32 -1.79
C LEU A 18 -12.28 -6.04 -3.15
N ALA A 19 -13.40 -6.05 -3.87
CA ALA A 19 -13.46 -6.61 -5.22
C ALA A 19 -12.50 -5.87 -6.18
N LEU A 20 -12.42 -4.54 -6.10
CA LEU A 20 -11.50 -3.73 -6.90
C LEU A 20 -10.04 -4.02 -6.53
N ILE A 21 -9.71 -4.18 -5.26
CA ILE A 21 -8.34 -4.53 -4.81
C ILE A 21 -7.89 -5.88 -5.41
N VAL A 22 -8.81 -6.84 -5.57
CA VAL A 22 -8.50 -8.16 -6.12
C VAL A 22 -8.45 -8.17 -7.65
N THR A 23 -9.31 -7.41 -8.31
CA THR A 23 -9.51 -7.49 -9.77
C THR A 23 -8.77 -6.41 -10.57
N MET A 24 -8.42 -5.29 -9.93
CA MET A 24 -7.82 -4.14 -10.61
C MET A 24 -6.46 -3.79 -9.98
N ALA A 25 -5.50 -3.48 -10.85
CA ALA A 25 -4.19 -3.01 -10.45
C ALA A 25 -3.89 -1.67 -11.14
N PRO A 26 -3.70 -0.58 -10.39
CA PRO A 26 -3.38 0.72 -10.98
C PRO A 26 -1.99 0.71 -11.63
N HIS A 27 -1.85 1.30 -12.82
CA HIS A 27 -0.56 1.38 -13.54
C HIS A 27 0.59 1.93 -12.67
N PRO A 28 0.45 3.08 -11.97
CA PRO A 28 1.53 3.58 -11.11
C PRO A 28 1.93 2.60 -10.00
N ALA A 29 0.98 1.80 -9.49
CA ALA A 29 1.28 0.80 -8.48
C ALA A 29 2.11 -0.35 -9.07
N ILE A 30 1.73 -0.84 -10.24
CA ILE A 30 2.42 -1.95 -10.92
C ILE A 30 3.81 -1.52 -11.41
N ASP A 31 3.89 -0.36 -12.05
CA ASP A 31 5.08 0.06 -12.77
C ASP A 31 6.11 0.72 -11.85
N TRP A 32 5.65 1.39 -10.78
CA TRP A 32 6.53 2.19 -9.92
C TRP A 32 6.48 1.79 -8.45
N TYR A 33 5.32 1.79 -7.80
CA TYR A 33 5.28 1.75 -6.34
C TYR A 33 5.57 0.36 -5.76
N VAL A 34 4.97 -0.69 -6.31
CA VAL A 34 5.20 -2.06 -5.84
C VAL A 34 6.63 -2.52 -6.16
N PRO A 35 7.19 -2.30 -7.37
CA PRO A 35 8.61 -2.59 -7.63
C PRO A 35 9.57 -1.77 -6.76
N PHE A 36 9.26 -0.49 -6.49
CA PHE A 36 10.05 0.32 -5.56
C PHE A 36 10.05 -0.28 -4.15
N LEU A 37 8.87 -0.62 -3.63
CA LEU A 37 8.73 -1.26 -2.32
C LEU A 37 9.42 -2.62 -2.29
N ASP A 38 9.40 -3.37 -3.39
CA ASP A 38 10.09 -4.65 -3.49
C ASP A 38 11.60 -4.49 -3.32
N ILE A 39 12.25 -3.70 -4.18
CA ILE A 39 13.71 -3.60 -4.14
C ILE A 39 14.21 -2.97 -2.85
N THR A 40 13.48 -1.98 -2.31
CA THR A 40 13.90 -1.25 -1.11
C THR A 40 13.67 -2.03 0.18
N THR A 41 12.82 -3.07 0.16
CA THR A 41 12.67 -4.02 1.27
C THR A 41 13.55 -5.26 1.12
N THR A 42 14.03 -5.56 -0.10
CA THR A 42 15.07 -6.58 -0.31
C THR A 42 16.46 -6.05 0.01
N HIS A 43 16.75 -4.80 -0.38
CA HIS A 43 18.01 -4.11 -0.15
C HIS A 43 17.78 -2.91 0.77
N LEU A 44 17.72 -3.19 2.07
CA LEU A 44 17.54 -2.17 3.09
C LEU A 44 18.70 -1.15 3.07
N SER A 45 18.33 0.13 3.01
CA SER A 45 19.24 1.27 2.93
C SER A 45 18.62 2.46 3.66
N VAL A 46 19.47 3.35 4.16
CA VAL A 46 19.04 4.67 4.66
C VAL A 46 18.54 5.55 3.52
N ASP A 47 18.99 5.30 2.29
CA ASP A 47 18.50 5.95 1.07
C ASP A 47 17.89 4.89 0.13
N PRO A 48 16.58 4.63 0.22
CA PRO A 48 15.89 3.67 -0.64
C PRO A 48 15.72 4.18 -2.09
N TRP A 49 15.70 5.51 -2.30
CA TRP A 49 15.65 6.07 -3.66
C TRP A 49 16.96 5.82 -4.41
N ALA A 50 18.11 5.93 -3.74
CA ALA A 50 19.38 5.54 -4.35
C ALA A 50 19.41 4.05 -4.73
N VAL A 51 18.83 3.16 -3.93
CA VAL A 51 18.70 1.73 -4.27
C VAL A 51 17.88 1.55 -5.54
N TRP A 52 16.71 2.19 -5.60
CA TRP A 52 15.83 2.14 -6.76
C TRP A 52 16.48 2.69 -8.04
N LEU A 53 17.10 3.88 -7.96
CA LEU A 53 17.74 4.52 -9.10
C LEU A 53 18.94 3.72 -9.62
N LYS A 54 19.76 3.12 -8.72
CA LYS A 54 20.87 2.26 -9.12
C LYS A 54 20.42 0.99 -9.84
N ALA A 55 19.20 0.53 -9.60
CA ALA A 55 18.58 -0.59 -10.31
C ALA A 55 17.93 -0.19 -11.65
N GLY A 56 18.13 1.05 -12.11
CA GLY A 56 17.55 1.55 -13.37
C GLY A 56 16.10 2.01 -13.25
N GLY A 57 15.61 2.17 -12.01
CA GLY A 57 14.25 2.62 -11.75
C GLY A 57 13.97 4.07 -12.17
N ALA A 58 12.72 4.37 -12.51
CA ALA A 58 12.31 5.71 -12.91
C ALA A 58 12.35 6.71 -11.73
N PRO A 59 12.87 7.94 -11.89
CA PRO A 59 12.89 8.95 -10.82
C PRO A 59 11.51 9.35 -10.31
N ALA A 60 10.47 9.18 -11.13
CA ALA A 60 9.08 9.45 -10.75
C ALA A 60 8.50 8.40 -9.78
N ALA A 61 9.23 7.32 -9.50
CA ALA A 61 8.73 6.28 -8.62
C ALA A 61 8.69 6.75 -7.17
N PHE A 62 7.53 6.52 -6.55
CA PHE A 62 7.29 6.72 -5.13
C PHE A 62 7.60 8.16 -4.65
N PRO A 63 6.86 9.18 -5.12
CA PRO A 63 7.10 10.60 -4.83
C PRO A 63 6.67 11.05 -3.42
N TYR A 64 6.39 10.10 -2.52
CA TYR A 64 5.73 10.36 -1.23
C TYR A 64 6.70 10.49 -0.03
N GLY A 65 8.00 10.28 -0.25
CA GLY A 65 9.03 10.44 0.77
C GLY A 65 9.06 9.34 1.84
N TYR A 66 9.95 9.52 2.83
CA TYR A 66 10.29 8.51 3.84
C TYR A 66 9.11 8.09 4.72
N VAL A 67 8.25 9.04 5.09
CA VAL A 67 7.12 8.75 5.98
C VAL A 67 6.19 7.73 5.35
N MET A 68 5.78 7.96 4.09
CA MET A 68 4.92 7.02 3.39
C MET A 68 5.63 5.70 3.13
N TRP A 69 6.91 5.72 2.76
CA TRP A 69 7.70 4.49 2.61
C TRP A 69 7.66 3.63 3.88
N MET A 70 7.92 4.24 5.05
CA MET A 70 7.87 3.57 6.36
C MET A 70 6.47 3.02 6.69
N VAL A 71 5.40 3.72 6.33
CA VAL A 71 4.02 3.26 6.56
C VAL A 71 3.70 1.97 5.78
N PHE A 72 4.28 1.78 4.59
CA PHE A 72 4.09 0.54 3.81
C PHE A 72 4.93 -0.64 4.32
N LEU A 73 6.06 -0.39 4.99
CA LEU A 73 6.99 -1.45 5.37
C LEU A 73 6.34 -2.62 6.13
N PRO A 74 5.49 -2.42 7.17
CA PRO A 74 4.96 -3.52 7.96
C PRO A 74 4.19 -4.55 7.12
N LEU A 75 3.25 -4.11 6.28
CA LEU A 75 2.44 -5.01 5.48
C LEU A 75 3.16 -5.53 4.24
N VAL A 76 4.10 -4.76 3.67
CA VAL A 76 4.97 -5.26 2.59
C VAL A 76 5.88 -6.38 3.11
N PHE A 77 6.47 -6.23 4.30
CA PHE A 77 7.28 -7.29 4.92
C PHE A 77 6.45 -8.52 5.24
N ILE A 78 5.25 -8.36 5.81
CA ILE A 78 4.34 -9.48 6.06
C ILE A 78 4.01 -10.21 4.74
N ALA A 79 3.68 -9.47 3.67
CA ALA A 79 3.42 -10.07 2.37
C ALA A 79 4.63 -10.86 1.84
N LYS A 80 5.85 -10.30 1.94
CA LYS A 80 7.09 -11.00 1.57
C LYS A 80 7.32 -12.27 2.37
N LEU A 81 7.23 -12.18 3.71
CA LEU A 81 7.45 -13.32 4.60
C LEU A 81 6.46 -14.45 4.37
N MET A 82 5.23 -14.13 3.96
CA MET A 82 4.19 -15.10 3.63
C MET A 82 4.24 -15.58 2.17
N GLY A 83 5.12 -15.03 1.34
CA GLY A 83 5.19 -15.34 -0.09
C GLY A 83 3.99 -14.83 -0.90
N PHE A 84 3.27 -13.83 -0.41
CA PHE A 84 2.13 -13.23 -1.10
C PHE A 84 2.56 -12.12 -2.06
N PRO A 85 1.77 -11.84 -3.12
CA PRO A 85 1.99 -10.69 -3.98
C PRO A 85 2.05 -9.38 -3.18
N LEU A 86 3.13 -8.61 -3.34
CA LEU A 86 3.35 -7.34 -2.64
C LEU A 86 2.25 -6.31 -2.94
N GLN A 87 1.59 -6.43 -4.09
CA GLN A 87 0.40 -5.65 -4.45
C GLN A 87 -0.64 -5.65 -3.31
N TYR A 88 -0.86 -6.79 -2.65
CA TYR A 88 -1.81 -6.86 -1.55
C TYR A 88 -1.29 -6.16 -0.29
N GLY A 89 0.01 -6.26 0.03
CA GLY A 89 0.61 -5.49 1.12
C GLY A 89 0.45 -3.97 0.92
N TYR A 90 0.66 -3.50 -0.31
CA TYR A 90 0.44 -2.11 -0.70
C TYR A 90 -1.04 -1.70 -0.53
N GLN A 91 -1.97 -2.45 -1.14
CA GLN A 91 -3.41 -2.11 -1.10
C GLN A 91 -4.00 -2.20 0.31
N LEU A 92 -3.59 -3.19 1.11
CA LEU A 92 -4.04 -3.34 2.49
C LEU A 92 -3.50 -2.22 3.39
N THR A 93 -2.31 -1.68 3.11
CA THR A 93 -1.79 -0.51 3.83
C THR A 93 -2.69 0.70 3.60
N LEU A 94 -3.06 0.96 2.34
CA LEU A 94 -3.98 2.05 2.00
C LEU A 94 -5.36 1.84 2.62
N LEU A 95 -5.89 0.62 2.58
CA LEU A 95 -7.17 0.30 3.21
C LEU A 95 -7.13 0.52 4.72
N ALA A 96 -6.05 0.10 5.39
CA ALA A 96 -5.86 0.32 6.82
C ALA A 96 -5.76 1.81 7.16
N ALA A 97 -4.99 2.57 6.38
CA ALA A 97 -4.89 4.03 6.54
C ALA A 97 -6.26 4.70 6.42
N ASP A 98 -7.09 4.28 5.45
CA ASP A 98 -8.43 4.83 5.29
C ASP A 98 -9.35 4.51 6.48
N PHE A 99 -9.26 3.32 7.05
CA PHE A 99 -9.99 2.99 8.28
C PHE A 99 -9.52 3.82 9.47
N VAL A 100 -8.21 4.04 9.62
CA VAL A 100 -7.65 4.89 10.67
C VAL A 100 -8.14 6.33 10.51
N LEU A 101 -8.10 6.88 9.29
CA LEU A 101 -8.59 8.23 9.01
C LEU A 101 -10.10 8.34 9.25
N LEU A 102 -10.88 7.33 8.84
CA LEU A 102 -12.31 7.29 9.08
C LEU A 102 -12.66 7.24 10.57
N ASP A 103 -11.88 6.55 11.40
CA ASP A 103 -12.07 6.55 12.86
C ASP A 103 -11.70 7.90 13.47
N LEU A 104 -10.58 8.49 13.04
CA LEU A 104 -10.08 9.76 13.56
C LEU A 104 -10.99 10.95 13.22
N PHE A 105 -11.55 10.98 12.01
CA PHE A 105 -12.28 12.14 11.48
C PHE A 105 -13.78 11.89 11.26
N GLY A 106 -14.26 10.65 11.28
CA GLY A 106 -15.64 10.27 10.95
C GLY A 106 -16.64 10.39 12.09
N ASN A 107 -16.52 11.42 12.94
CA ASN A 107 -17.51 11.75 13.98
C ASN A 107 -18.82 12.26 13.38
#